data_AF-A0A948Z4Q2-F1
#
_entry.id   AF-A0A948Z4Q2-F1
#
_cell.length_a   1.000
_cell.length_b   1.000
_cell.length_c   1.000
_cell.angle_alpha   90.00
_cell.angle_beta   90.00
_cell.angle_gamma   90.00
#
_symmetry.space_group_name_H-M   'P 1'
#
loop_
_entity.id
_entity.type
_entity.pdbx_description
1 polymer ?
#
loop_
_entity_poly.entity_id
_entity_poly.type
_entity_poly.pdbx_seq_one_letter_code
_entity_poly.pdbx_strand_id
1 'polypeptide(L)' 'SDFLFQAPPNHEKKLGVFSNCSPIRPNPIGMSVLEVLKVNDSKIYVKGIDMLDGTPVLDIKPYIESKFDCPSYQEK' A
#
# COMPACT_ATOMS: atom_id res chain seq x y z
N SER A 1 4.82 23.14 5.26
CA SER A 1 3.57 22.54 4.74
C SER A 1 3.07 21.57 5.78
N ASP A 2 1.84 21.77 6.27
CA ASP A 2 1.23 20.90 7.29
C ASP A 2 0.98 19.48 6.78
N PHE A 3 0.96 19.27 5.46
CA PHE A 3 0.84 17.95 4.83
C PHE A 3 2.13 17.12 4.85
N LEU A 4 3.28 17.71 5.20
CA LEU A 4 4.55 16.98 5.22
C LEU A 4 4.91 16.42 6.60
N PHE A 5 4.20 16.83 7.66
CA PHE A 5 4.45 16.40 9.03
C PHE A 5 3.15 15.99 9.73
N GLN A 6 3.08 14.75 10.19
CA GLN A 6 1.88 14.15 10.79
C GLN A 6 2.21 13.58 12.16
N ALA A 7 1.26 13.59 13.09
CA ALA A 7 1.39 12.97 14.41
C ALA A 7 0.69 11.60 14.40
N PRO A 8 1.41 10.49 14.17
CA PRO A 8 0.79 9.16 14.20
C PRO A 8 0.32 8.80 15.61
N PRO A 9 -0.70 7.91 15.77
CA PRO A 9 -1.37 7.64 17.05
C PRO A 9 -0.46 7.23 18.21
N ASN A 10 0.73 6.69 17.91
CA ASN A 10 1.69 6.18 18.90
C ASN A 10 2.98 7.01 18.98
N HIS A 11 2.97 8.28 18.55
CA HIS A 11 4.15 9.16 18.61
C HIS A 11 3.82 10.50 19.23
N GLU A 12 4.66 10.93 20.18
CA GLU A 12 4.53 12.22 20.87
C GLU A 12 4.88 13.42 19.99
N LYS A 13 5.66 13.21 18.92
CA LYS A 13 6.12 14.25 18.00
C LYS A 13 5.61 13.99 16.60
N LYS A 14 5.39 15.07 15.86
CA LYS A 14 5.15 14.98 14.42
C LYS A 14 6.37 14.38 13.73
N LEU A 15 6.11 13.45 12.81
CA LEU A 15 7.10 12.83 11.94
C LEU A 15 6.87 13.26 10.50
N GLY A 16 7.94 13.28 9.70
CA GLY A 16 7.83 13.46 8.27
C GLY A 16 6.97 12.35 7.64
N VAL A 17 6.08 12.69 6.72
CA VAL A 17 5.15 11.70 6.10
C VAL A 17 5.86 10.61 5.31
N PHE A 18 7.10 10.85 4.85
CA PHE A 18 7.92 9.86 4.16
C PHE A 18 8.63 8.88 5.11
N SER A 19 8.63 9.15 6.42
CA SER A 19 9.16 8.23 7.43
C SER A 19 8.05 7.39 8.09
N ASN A 20 6.81 7.44 7.59
CA ASN A 20 5.68 6.69 8.12
C ASN A 20 4.64 6.34 7.04
N CYS A 21 3.61 5.60 7.43
CA CYS A 21 2.51 5.17 6.56
C CYS A 21 1.25 6.05 6.67
N SER A 22 1.38 7.35 7.00
CA SER A 22 0.20 8.23 7.10
C SER A 22 -0.56 8.31 5.77
N PRO A 23 -1.91 8.23 5.78
CA PRO A 23 -2.72 8.41 4.57
C PRO A 23 -2.70 9.86 4.07
N ILE A 24 -2.36 10.82 4.94
CA ILE A 24 -2.23 12.25 4.60
C ILE A 24 -0.81 12.49 4.08
N ARG A 25 -0.65 12.51 2.76
CA ARG A 25 0.63 12.69 2.06
C ARG A 25 0.39 13.39 0.71
N PRO A 26 1.41 14.00 0.07
CA PRO A 26 1.22 14.72 -1.20
C PRO A 26 0.55 13.91 -2.31
N ASN A 27 0.89 12.61 -2.40
CA ASN A 27 0.25 11.64 -3.29
C ASN A 27 -0.40 10.56 -2.42
N PRO A 28 -1.73 10.60 -2.16
CA PRO A 28 -2.42 9.73 -1.20
C PRO A 28 -2.63 8.31 -1.75
N ILE A 29 -1.53 7.62 -2.02
CA ILE A 29 -1.49 6.25 -2.54
C ILE A 29 -1.17 5.32 -1.37
N GLY A 30 -2.14 4.48 -1.03
CA GLY A 30 -1.97 3.35 -0.10
C GLY A 30 -1.48 2.10 -0.82
N MET A 31 -0.86 1.20 -0.09
CA MET A 31 -0.40 -0.09 -0.61
C MET A 31 -0.62 -1.16 0.45
N SER A 32 -1.26 -2.25 0.06
CA SER A 32 -1.62 -3.35 0.95
C SER A 32 -1.22 -4.66 0.28
N VAL A 33 -0.61 -5.56 1.05
CA VAL A 33 -0.37 -6.95 0.61
C VAL A 33 -1.58 -7.77 1.07
N LEU A 34 -2.25 -8.43 0.12
CA LEU A 34 -3.54 -9.05 0.34
C LEU A 34 -3.50 -10.54 0.00
N GLU A 35 -4.27 -11.33 0.74
CA GLU A 35 -4.51 -12.74 0.40
C GLU A 35 -5.65 -12.83 -0.62
N VAL A 36 -5.39 -13.47 -1.77
CA VAL A 36 -6.41 -13.73 -2.79
C VAL A 36 -7.21 -14.97 -2.41
N LEU A 37 -8.51 -14.80 -2.16
CA LEU A 37 -9.42 -15.88 -1.79
C LEU A 37 -10.09 -16.51 -3.02
N LYS A 38 -10.47 -15.68 -3.99
CA LYS A 38 -11.14 -16.11 -5.22
C LYS A 38 -11.01 -15.04 -6.31
N VAL A 39 -10.93 -15.48 -7.56
CA VAL A 39 -11.12 -14.62 -8.74
C VAL A 39 -12.40 -15.06 -9.46
N ASN A 40 -13.26 -14.11 -9.81
CA ASN A 40 -14.49 -14.35 -10.56
C ASN A 40 -14.68 -13.22 -11.59
N ASP A 41 -14.45 -13.51 -12.86
CA ASP A 41 -14.42 -12.52 -13.94
C ASP A 41 -13.53 -11.32 -13.59
N SER A 42 -14.11 -10.12 -13.52
CA SER A 42 -13.43 -8.87 -13.16
C SER A 42 -13.39 -8.57 -11.66
N LYS A 43 -13.76 -9.53 -10.81
CA LYS A 43 -13.78 -9.38 -9.35
C LYS A 43 -12.72 -10.26 -8.68
N ILE A 44 -11.95 -9.64 -7.79
CA ILE A 44 -10.98 -10.33 -6.94
C ILE A 44 -11.48 -10.22 -5.49
N TYR A 45 -11.71 -11.38 -4.87
CA TYR A 45 -12.09 -11.47 -3.47
C TYR A 45 -10.81 -11.64 -2.66
N VAL A 46 -10.62 -10.76 -1.69
CA VAL A 46 -9.37 -10.63 -0.93
C VAL A 46 -9.62 -10.54 0.56
N LYS A 47 -8.58 -10.81 1.35
CA LYS A 47 -8.56 -10.62 2.81
C LYS A 47 -7.40 -9.70 3.20
N GLY A 48 -7.61 -8.91 4.26
CA GLY A 48 -6.59 -8.02 4.82
C GLY A 48 -6.62 -6.58 4.28
N ILE A 49 -7.74 -6.12 3.72
CA ILE A 49 -7.88 -4.74 3.26
C ILE A 49 -7.96 -3.76 4.43
N ASP A 50 -7.36 -2.59 4.25
CA ASP A 50 -7.35 -1.44 5.17
C ASP A 50 -7.91 -0.17 4.52
N MET A 51 -8.60 -0.33 3.37
CA MET A 51 -9.24 0.75 2.61
C MET A 51 -10.75 0.78 2.84
N LEU A 52 -11.34 1.97 2.70
CA LEU A 52 -12.79 2.15 2.79
C LEU A 52 -13.49 1.68 1.52
N ASP A 53 -14.78 1.34 1.63
CA ASP A 53 -15.61 1.04 0.47
C ASP A 53 -15.62 2.21 -0.54
N GLY A 54 -15.57 1.88 -1.83
CA GLY A 54 -15.45 2.85 -2.91
C GLY A 54 -14.06 3.48 -3.11
N THR A 55 -13.04 3.09 -2.34
CA THR A 55 -11.66 3.55 -2.58
C THR A 55 -11.18 3.09 -3.98
N PRO A 56 -10.70 4.00 -4.85
CA PRO A 56 -10.28 3.64 -6.20
C PRO A 56 -9.01 2.80 -6.20
N VAL A 57 -9.00 1.73 -7.01
CA VAL A 57 -7.81 0.90 -7.25
C VAL A 57 -7.03 1.49 -8.41
N LEU A 58 -5.74 1.78 -8.18
CA LEU A 58 -4.84 2.32 -9.21
C LEU A 58 -4.04 1.24 -9.95
N ASP A 59 -3.62 0.20 -9.23
CA ASP A 59 -2.70 -0.80 -9.76
C ASP A 59 -2.79 -2.10 -8.94
N ILE A 60 -2.44 -3.23 -9.55
CA ILE A 60 -2.39 -4.56 -8.93
C ILE A 60 -1.10 -5.23 -9.39
N LYS A 61 -0.29 -5.70 -8.43
CA LYS A 61 0.97 -6.41 -8.71
C LYS A 61 1.01 -7.77 -7.99
N PRO A 62 1.68 -8.78 -8.57
CA PRO A 62 1.92 -10.02 -7.85
C PRO A 62 2.79 -9.74 -6.62
N TYR A 63 2.48 -10.42 -5.51
CA TYR A 63 3.36 -10.45 -4.35
C TYR A 63 4.61 -11.26 -4.69
N ILE A 64 5.77 -10.77 -4.27
CA ILE A 64 7.07 -11.32 -4.65
C ILE A 64 7.77 -11.80 -3.38
N GLU A 65 7.92 -13.12 -3.24
CA GLU A 65 8.57 -13.73 -2.07
C GLU A 65 10.10 -13.69 -2.16
N SER A 66 10.64 -13.97 -3.35
CA SER A 66 12.05 -13.91 -3.63
C SER A 66 12.38 -12.84 -4.66
N LYS A 67 13.51 -12.15 -4.52
CA LYS A 67 14.00 -11.22 -5.55
C LYS A 67 14.11 -11.86 -6.93
N PHE A 68 14.32 -13.17 -6.99
CA PHE A 68 14.41 -13.95 -8.22
C PHE A 68 13.06 -14.14 -8.91
N ASP A 69 11.95 -14.00 -8.18
CA ASP A 69 10.59 -14.08 -8.73
C ASP A 69 10.14 -12.72 -9.31
N CYS A 70 10.95 -11.68 -9.14
CA CYS A 70 10.64 -10.35 -9.64
C CYS A 70 10.85 -10.28 -11.16
N PRO A 71 9.80 -10.01 -11.97
CA PRO A 71 9.94 -10.00 -13.43
C PRO A 71 10.91 -8.94 -13.96
N SER A 72 11.16 -7.89 -13.18
CA SER A 72 12.11 -6.83 -13.51
C SER A 72 13.50 -7.04 -12.92
N TYR A 73 13.73 -8.11 -12.16
CA TYR A 73 15.06 -8.39 -11.61
C TYR A 73 15.98 -8.91 -12.71
N GLN A 74 17.14 -8.26 -12.83
CA GLN A 74 18.22 -8.67 -13.72
C GLN A 74 19.42 -8.99 -12.85
N GLU A 75 20.03 -10.16 -13.04
CA GLU A 75 21.35 -10.43 -12.46
C GLU A 75 22.36 -9.48 -13.12
N LYS A 76 23.15 -8.80 -12.28
CA LYS A 76 24.22 -7.91 -12.72
C LYS A 76 25.38 -8.71 -13.31
#